data_AF-A0A9W4HUI8-F1
#
_entry.id   AF-A0A9W4HUI8-F1
#
_cell.length_a   1.000
_cell.length_b   1.000
_cell.length_c   1.000
_cell.angle_alpha   90.00
_cell.angle_beta   90.00
_cell.angle_gamma   90.00
#
_symmetry.space_group_name_H-M   'P 1'
#
loop_
_entity.id
_entity.type
_entity.pdbx_description
1 polymer ?
#
loop_
_entity_poly.entity_id
_entity_poly.type
_entity_poly.pdbx_seq_one_letter_code
_entity_poly.pdbx_strand_id
1 'polypeptide(L)'
;MKFEYAPEDIPEKVIQVLRQFSLHSDSGQKDAGKVFEMVVDKVKYDIAANQPITMVLPAFPWKNPNQDKVIADGIDLGEELGLAKLNHLCEEIAKVYPYGARLILICDGPVYNDLVGVSDEGSYEYGIQLRQMAQKKRFSSIHFTRLMNLLGLGDGEKLFKADYLRLMPTCRETLMSSAYFDTKFDIDHELKTNPDTKITFDSYFSRISEDLRWSKGLDPVIKEDQVLYAAEVSRMAKTMINRLIVSGLRMIRVPNSL
;
A
#
# COMPACT_ATOMS: atom_id res chain seq x y z
N MET A 1 -6.48 -33.23 -9.30
CA MET A 1 -5.30 -32.53 -8.75
C MET A 1 -4.87 -33.31 -7.51
N LYS A 2 -3.63 -33.78 -7.41
CA LYS A 2 -3.12 -34.39 -6.18
C LYS A 2 -2.38 -33.31 -5.41
N PHE A 3 -2.81 -33.04 -4.18
CA PHE A 3 -2.07 -32.16 -3.27
C PHE A 3 -0.83 -32.92 -2.79
N GLU A 4 0.33 -32.26 -2.74
CA GLU A 4 1.55 -32.83 -2.16
C GLU A 4 1.41 -33.03 -0.65
N TYR A 5 0.57 -32.21 -0.02
CA TYR A 5 0.24 -32.25 1.41
C TYR A 5 -1.22 -32.63 1.62
N ALA A 6 -1.55 -33.17 2.79
CA ALA A 6 -2.93 -33.38 3.17
C ALA A 6 -3.66 -32.02 3.27
N PRO A 7 -4.92 -31.88 2.81
CA PRO A 7 -5.62 -30.58 2.80
C PRO A 7 -5.63 -29.84 4.14
N GLU A 8 -5.64 -30.58 5.25
CA GLU A 8 -5.58 -30.09 6.62
C GLU A 8 -4.26 -29.40 6.99
N ASP A 9 -3.15 -29.76 6.33
CA ASP A 9 -1.81 -29.23 6.60
C ASP A 9 -1.48 -27.98 5.77
N ILE A 10 -2.19 -27.77 4.66
CA ILE A 10 -1.94 -26.67 3.71
C ILE A 10 -2.00 -25.29 4.38
N PRO A 11 -3.01 -24.96 5.22
CA PRO A 11 -3.08 -23.63 5.85
C PRO A 11 -1.82 -23.28 6.64
N GLU A 12 -1.31 -24.22 7.46
CA GLU A 12 -0.12 -23.98 8.27
C GLU A 12 1.13 -23.79 7.40
N LYS A 13 1.24 -24.55 6.30
CA LYS A 13 2.33 -24.38 5.33
C LYS A 13 2.30 -23.01 4.66
N VAL A 14 1.13 -22.53 4.28
CA VAL A 14 0.99 -21.18 3.71
C VAL A 14 1.38 -20.11 4.73
N ILE A 15 0.96 -20.24 5.99
CA ILE A 15 1.35 -19.31 7.05
C ILE A 15 2.86 -19.33 7.28
N GLN A 16 3.49 -20.51 7.23
CA GLN A 16 4.94 -20.64 7.33
C GLN A 16 5.66 -19.87 6.21
N VAL A 17 5.16 -19.95 4.97
CA VAL A 17 5.68 -19.16 3.85
C VAL A 17 5.50 -17.67 4.13
N LEU A 18 4.30 -17.21 4.53
CA LEU A 18 4.06 -15.79 4.82
C LEU A 18 4.98 -15.25 5.93
N ARG A 19 5.27 -16.06 6.96
CA ARG A 19 6.22 -15.71 8.02
C ARG A 19 7.62 -15.44 7.50
N GLN A 20 8.11 -16.25 6.56
CA GLN A 20 9.46 -16.09 5.98
C GLN A 20 9.63 -14.76 5.22
N PHE A 21 8.55 -14.21 4.69
CA PHE A 21 8.55 -12.95 3.94
C PHE A 21 8.20 -11.73 4.80
N SER A 22 7.86 -11.92 6.07
CA SER A 22 7.45 -10.86 6.98
C SER A 22 8.65 -10.16 7.62
N LEU A 23 8.55 -8.84 7.81
CA LEU A 23 9.53 -8.07 8.57
C LEU A 23 9.24 -8.23 10.06
N HIS A 24 10.19 -8.78 10.81
CA HIS A 24 10.14 -8.80 12.27
C HIS A 24 10.97 -7.63 12.79
N SER A 25 10.32 -6.66 13.45
CA SER A 25 11.06 -5.75 14.33
C SER A 25 11.47 -6.52 15.59
N ASP A 26 12.70 -6.31 16.07
CA ASP A 26 13.24 -7.02 17.24
C ASP A 26 12.39 -6.86 18.52
N SER A 27 11.50 -5.86 18.55
CA SER A 27 10.56 -5.57 19.64
C SER A 27 9.19 -6.28 19.56
N GLY A 28 8.84 -6.94 18.44
CA GLY A 28 7.45 -7.32 18.10
C GLY A 28 7.11 -8.82 18.07
N GLN A 29 8.01 -9.72 18.51
CA GLN A 29 7.82 -11.17 18.38
C GLN A 29 6.53 -11.71 19.03
N LYS A 30 6.00 -11.07 20.08
CA LYS A 30 4.77 -11.51 20.76
C LYS A 30 3.48 -11.22 20.00
N ASP A 31 3.40 -10.11 19.24
CA ASP A 31 2.17 -9.74 18.53
C ASP A 31 2.12 -10.25 17.09
N ALA A 32 3.27 -10.60 16.50
CA ALA A 32 3.31 -11.27 15.20
C ALA A 32 2.49 -12.57 15.18
N GLY A 33 2.49 -13.34 16.28
CA GLY A 33 1.69 -14.56 16.42
C GLY A 33 0.19 -14.33 16.25
N LYS A 34 -0.34 -13.27 16.88
CA LYS A 34 -1.77 -12.91 16.80
C LYS A 34 -2.21 -12.48 15.40
N VAL A 35 -1.33 -11.78 14.66
CA VAL A 35 -1.63 -11.38 13.28
C VAL A 35 -1.84 -12.61 12.40
N PHE A 36 -0.97 -13.61 12.50
CA PHE A 36 -1.12 -14.83 11.71
C PHE A 36 -2.32 -15.68 12.12
N GLU A 37 -2.72 -15.65 13.39
CA GLU A 37 -3.98 -16.28 13.84
C GLU A 37 -5.20 -15.68 13.14
N MET A 38 -5.23 -14.35 12.95
CA MET A 38 -6.31 -13.68 12.21
C MET A 38 -6.30 -13.99 10.71
N VAL A 39 -5.13 -14.26 10.12
CA VAL A 39 -4.98 -14.56 8.69
C VAL A 39 -5.31 -16.02 8.36
N VAL A 40 -5.09 -16.95 9.29
CA VAL A 40 -5.35 -18.39 9.13
C VAL A 40 -6.77 -18.67 8.64
N ASP A 41 -7.78 -18.01 9.21
CA ASP A 41 -9.17 -18.28 8.86
C ASP A 41 -9.50 -17.83 7.43
N LYS A 42 -8.90 -16.72 6.97
CA LYS A 42 -9.04 -16.27 5.58
C LYS A 42 -8.34 -17.21 4.61
N VAL A 43 -7.15 -17.69 4.97
CA VAL A 43 -6.42 -18.71 4.18
C VAL A 43 -7.22 -20.00 4.09
N LYS A 44 -7.78 -20.49 5.20
CA LYS A 44 -8.65 -21.68 5.22
C LYS A 44 -9.88 -21.50 4.34
N TYR A 45 -10.50 -20.32 4.37
CA TYR A 45 -11.65 -20.01 3.53
C TYR A 45 -11.32 -20.14 2.03
N ASP A 46 -10.23 -19.53 1.56
CA ASP A 46 -9.82 -19.60 0.15
C ASP A 46 -9.41 -21.04 -0.25
N ILE A 47 -8.73 -21.77 0.65
CA ILE A 47 -8.35 -23.18 0.45
C ILE A 47 -9.59 -24.06 0.32
N ALA A 48 -10.57 -23.93 1.23
CA ALA A 48 -11.81 -24.70 1.20
C ALA A 48 -12.64 -24.42 -0.07
N ALA A 49 -12.55 -23.20 -0.60
CA ALA A 49 -13.18 -22.80 -1.85
C ALA A 49 -12.43 -23.25 -3.12
N ASN A 50 -11.25 -23.89 -2.99
CA ASN A 50 -10.37 -24.24 -4.12
C ASN A 50 -10.04 -23.02 -5.00
N GLN A 51 -9.72 -21.88 -4.38
CA GLN A 51 -9.39 -20.65 -5.08
C GLN A 51 -8.03 -20.10 -4.66
N PRO A 52 -7.34 -19.35 -5.54
CA PRO A 52 -6.08 -18.70 -5.18
C PRO A 52 -6.25 -17.82 -3.94
N ILE A 53 -5.27 -17.89 -3.04
CA ILE A 53 -5.24 -17.02 -1.86
C ILE A 53 -5.03 -15.59 -2.34
N THR A 54 -5.98 -14.71 -2.03
CA THR A 54 -5.96 -13.33 -2.53
C THR A 54 -5.38 -12.40 -1.48
N MET A 55 -4.21 -11.84 -1.77
CA MET A 55 -3.56 -10.82 -0.95
C MET A 55 -3.74 -9.45 -1.58
N VAL A 56 -3.87 -8.42 -0.75
CA VAL A 56 -4.04 -7.03 -1.21
C VAL A 56 -2.97 -6.18 -0.54
N LEU A 57 -2.23 -5.41 -1.32
CA LEU A 57 -1.13 -4.59 -0.83
C LEU A 57 -1.21 -3.17 -1.41
N PRO A 58 -1.53 -2.16 -0.59
CA PRO A 58 -1.24 -0.76 -0.89
C PRO A 58 0.28 -0.54 -0.83
N ALA A 59 0.91 -0.25 -1.96
CA ALA A 59 2.34 0.03 -2.03
C ALA A 59 2.73 0.63 -3.40
N PHE A 60 4.01 1.01 -3.51
CA PHE A 60 4.61 1.64 -4.70
C PHE A 60 3.81 2.88 -5.14
N PRO A 61 3.74 3.93 -4.29
CA PRO A 61 2.88 5.06 -4.56
C PRO A 61 3.48 6.03 -5.60
N TRP A 62 4.81 6.24 -5.55
CA TRP A 62 5.59 7.10 -6.44
C TRP A 62 7.10 6.87 -6.22
N LYS A 63 7.93 7.46 -7.08
CA LYS A 63 9.38 7.57 -6.88
C LYS A 63 9.71 8.74 -5.96
N ASN A 64 10.50 8.51 -4.90
CA ASN A 64 10.79 9.54 -3.91
C ASN A 64 11.45 10.77 -4.56
N PRO A 65 10.94 12.00 -4.35
CA PRO A 65 11.52 13.22 -4.93
C PRO A 65 12.92 13.55 -4.37
N ASN A 66 13.30 12.95 -3.24
CA ASN A 66 14.59 13.15 -2.60
C ASN A 66 15.72 12.46 -3.39
N GLN A 67 16.47 13.25 -4.15
CA GLN A 67 17.60 12.78 -4.98
C GLN A 67 18.77 12.23 -4.15
N ASP A 68 18.82 12.49 -2.84
CA ASP A 68 19.82 11.85 -1.95
C ASP A 68 19.44 10.38 -1.66
N LYS A 69 18.18 10.00 -1.91
CA LYS A 69 17.63 8.65 -1.65
C LYS A 69 17.39 7.82 -2.91
N VAL A 70 17.38 8.44 -4.09
CA VAL A 70 17.10 7.77 -5.36
C VAL A 70 18.18 8.04 -6.39
N ILE A 71 18.47 7.06 -7.22
CA ILE A 71 19.51 7.14 -8.25
C ILE A 71 18.92 7.61 -9.59
N ALA A 72 17.60 7.53 -9.76
CA ALA A 72 16.90 7.95 -10.96
C ALA A 72 15.47 8.46 -10.65
N ASP A 73 14.95 9.31 -11.53
CA ASP A 73 13.60 9.89 -11.44
C ASP A 73 12.46 8.89 -11.75
N GLY A 74 12.78 7.74 -12.33
CA GLY A 74 11.82 6.71 -12.74
C GLY A 74 11.94 5.41 -11.95
N ILE A 75 11.21 4.38 -12.39
CA ILE A 75 11.39 3.04 -11.83
C ILE A 75 12.79 2.50 -12.10
N ASP A 76 13.38 1.84 -11.10
CA ASP A 76 14.72 1.26 -11.16
C ASP A 76 14.76 -0.16 -10.59
N LEU A 77 15.97 -0.65 -10.30
CA LEU A 77 16.18 -1.99 -9.76
C LEU A 77 15.51 -2.19 -8.40
N GLY A 78 15.31 -1.14 -7.61
CA GLY A 78 14.61 -1.21 -6.32
C GLY A 78 13.15 -1.63 -6.51
N GLU A 79 12.44 -1.00 -7.44
CA GLU A 79 11.08 -1.42 -7.81
C GLU A 79 11.05 -2.84 -8.37
N GLU A 80 12.00 -3.19 -9.23
CA GLU A 80 12.10 -4.53 -9.81
C GLU A 80 12.27 -5.60 -8.74
N LEU A 81 13.22 -5.42 -7.81
CA LEU A 81 13.49 -6.38 -6.74
C LEU A 81 12.31 -6.47 -5.75
N GLY A 82 11.65 -5.34 -5.48
CA GLY A 82 10.43 -5.32 -4.66
C GLY A 82 9.31 -6.15 -5.27
N LEU A 83 9.01 -5.94 -6.56
CA LEU A 83 8.02 -6.73 -7.30
C LEU A 83 8.45 -8.20 -7.42
N ALA A 84 9.73 -8.47 -7.68
CA ALA A 84 10.25 -9.83 -7.77
C ALA A 84 10.05 -10.60 -6.45
N LYS A 85 10.33 -9.96 -5.30
CA LYS A 85 10.12 -10.55 -3.98
C LYS A 85 8.65 -10.87 -3.72
N LEU A 86 7.75 -9.99 -4.13
CA LEU A 86 6.30 -10.19 -4.01
C LEU A 86 5.78 -11.31 -4.93
N ASN A 87 6.31 -11.41 -6.14
CA ASN A 87 5.98 -12.52 -7.05
C ASN A 87 6.53 -13.84 -6.50
N HIS A 88 7.76 -13.83 -5.98
CA HIS A 88 8.40 -14.99 -5.38
C HIS A 88 7.61 -15.53 -4.17
N LEU A 89 7.05 -14.64 -3.33
CA LEU A 89 6.13 -15.04 -2.27
C LEU A 89 4.96 -15.87 -2.81
N CYS A 90 4.35 -15.44 -3.92
CA CYS A 90 3.23 -16.16 -4.53
C CYS A 90 3.67 -17.51 -5.12
N GLU A 91 4.87 -17.58 -5.69
CA GLU A 91 5.48 -18.82 -6.19
C GLU A 91 5.73 -19.83 -5.06
N GLU A 92 6.25 -19.39 -3.90
CA GLU A 92 6.44 -20.27 -2.74
C GLU A 92 5.12 -20.81 -2.21
N ILE A 93 4.04 -20.00 -2.22
CA ILE A 93 2.70 -20.49 -1.87
C ILE A 93 2.21 -21.52 -2.89
N ALA A 94 2.47 -21.32 -4.19
CA ALA A 94 2.05 -22.24 -5.25
C ALA A 94 2.73 -23.62 -5.17
N LYS A 95 3.89 -23.72 -4.52
CA LYS A 95 4.55 -25.01 -4.24
C LYS A 95 3.78 -25.85 -3.23
N VAL A 96 3.11 -25.23 -2.26
CA VAL A 96 2.39 -25.94 -1.18
C VAL A 96 0.87 -26.01 -1.42
N TYR A 97 0.33 -25.07 -2.20
CA TYR A 97 -1.09 -24.99 -2.51
C TYR A 97 -1.31 -24.90 -4.02
N PRO A 98 -1.98 -25.89 -4.66
CA PRO A 98 -2.07 -25.98 -6.13
C PRO A 98 -2.77 -24.81 -6.84
N TYR A 99 -3.67 -24.08 -6.16
CA TYR A 99 -4.28 -22.86 -6.72
C TYR A 99 -3.42 -21.60 -6.47
N GLY A 100 -2.34 -21.75 -5.69
CA GLY A 100 -1.36 -20.72 -5.41
C GLY A 100 -1.93 -19.49 -4.71
N ALA A 101 -1.25 -18.38 -4.93
CA ALA A 101 -1.69 -17.07 -4.45
C ALA A 101 -1.61 -16.04 -5.57
N ARG A 102 -2.40 -14.98 -5.40
CA ARG A 102 -2.35 -13.78 -6.23
C ARG A 102 -2.26 -12.56 -5.34
N LEU A 103 -1.50 -11.59 -5.80
CA LEU A 103 -1.33 -10.31 -5.13
C LEU A 103 -1.99 -9.20 -5.94
N ILE A 104 -2.92 -8.49 -5.33
CA ILE A 104 -3.52 -7.28 -5.87
C ILE A 104 -2.77 -6.09 -5.30
N LEU A 105 -1.94 -5.46 -6.14
CA LEU A 105 -1.19 -4.27 -5.82
C LEU A 105 -2.04 -3.02 -6.09
N ILE A 106 -2.24 -2.22 -5.05
CA ILE A 106 -2.92 -0.93 -5.13
C ILE A 106 -1.83 0.14 -5.08
N CYS A 107 -1.56 0.80 -6.22
CA CYS A 107 -0.72 1.99 -6.20
C CYS A 107 -1.50 3.11 -5.51
N ASP A 108 -1.15 3.38 -4.27
CA ASP A 108 -1.83 4.29 -3.33
C ASP A 108 -1.33 5.74 -3.43
N GLY A 109 -0.51 6.04 -4.44
CA GLY A 109 -0.07 7.41 -4.76
C GLY A 109 -1.17 8.47 -4.70
N PRO A 110 -2.32 8.27 -5.38
CA PRO A 110 -3.47 9.17 -5.35
C PRO A 110 -3.97 9.58 -3.96
N VAL A 111 -3.72 8.72 -2.95
CA VAL A 111 -4.13 8.99 -1.57
C VAL A 111 -3.28 10.09 -0.95
N TYR A 112 -2.03 10.30 -1.36
CA TYR A 112 -1.08 11.15 -0.62
C TYR A 112 -0.23 12.08 -1.47
N ASN A 113 -0.16 11.91 -2.79
CA ASN A 113 0.81 12.58 -3.65
C ASN A 113 0.71 14.12 -3.62
N ASP A 114 -0.49 14.67 -3.46
CA ASP A 114 -0.76 16.10 -3.29
C ASP A 114 -0.11 16.68 -2.02
N LEU A 115 0.02 15.88 -0.97
CA LEU A 115 0.69 16.30 0.25
C LEU A 115 2.18 16.45 -0.03
N VAL A 116 2.82 15.42 -0.60
CA VAL A 116 4.28 15.38 -0.75
C VAL A 116 4.82 16.07 -2.01
N GLY A 117 3.99 16.87 -2.70
CA GLY A 117 4.37 17.61 -3.91
C GLY A 117 4.71 16.74 -5.11
N VAL A 118 4.14 15.54 -5.16
CA VAL A 118 4.21 14.65 -6.33
C VAL A 118 3.00 14.93 -7.19
N SER A 119 3.21 15.32 -8.45
CA SER A 119 2.11 15.63 -9.36
C SER A 119 1.24 14.40 -9.65
N ASP A 120 -0.06 14.63 -9.90
CA ASP A 120 -0.98 13.56 -10.32
C ASP A 120 -0.49 12.87 -11.62
N GLU A 121 0.15 13.64 -12.50
CA GLU A 121 0.81 13.15 -13.71
C GLU A 121 1.99 12.23 -13.41
N GLY A 122 2.86 12.61 -12.46
CA GLY A 122 3.98 11.78 -12.02
C GLY A 122 3.52 10.47 -11.38
N SER A 123 2.46 10.50 -10.57
CA SER A 123 1.88 9.28 -9.99
C SER A 123 1.27 8.37 -11.06
N TYR A 124 0.58 8.94 -12.06
CA TYR A 124 0.07 8.19 -13.21
C TYR A 124 1.21 7.49 -13.98
N GLU A 125 2.25 8.25 -14.35
CA GLU A 125 3.37 7.73 -15.13
C GLU A 125 4.14 6.65 -14.39
N TYR A 126 4.41 6.86 -13.09
CA TYR A 126 5.03 5.85 -12.24
C TYR A 126 4.21 4.54 -12.23
N GLY A 127 2.90 4.65 -12.05
CA GLY A 127 1.99 3.48 -12.06
C GLY A 127 1.93 2.75 -13.40
N ILE A 128 2.11 3.46 -14.52
CA ILE A 128 2.21 2.85 -15.86
C ILE A 128 3.54 2.11 -16.02
N GLN A 129 4.65 2.75 -15.65
CA GLN A 129 5.98 2.15 -15.74
C GLN A 129 6.05 0.86 -14.90
N LEU A 130 5.51 0.88 -13.67
CA LEU A 130 5.50 -0.28 -12.77
C LEU A 130 4.78 -1.49 -13.38
N ARG A 131 3.64 -1.27 -14.06
CA ARG A 131 2.90 -2.32 -14.78
C ARG A 131 3.69 -2.86 -15.95
N GLN A 132 4.32 -1.99 -16.73
CA GLN A 132 5.17 -2.39 -17.86
C GLN A 132 6.36 -3.24 -17.39
N MET A 133 6.96 -2.89 -16.25
CA MET A 133 8.03 -3.68 -15.64
C MET A 133 7.54 -5.07 -15.22
N ALA A 134 6.41 -5.15 -14.51
CA ALA A 134 5.83 -6.44 -14.10
C ALA A 134 5.52 -7.33 -15.32
N GLN A 135 4.98 -6.76 -16.40
CA GLN A 135 4.73 -7.48 -17.65
C GLN A 135 6.04 -7.96 -18.30
N LYS A 136 7.03 -7.08 -18.44
CA LYS A 136 8.34 -7.40 -19.03
C LYS A 136 9.06 -8.51 -18.27
N LYS A 137 8.95 -8.52 -16.94
CA LYS A 137 9.56 -9.51 -16.04
C LYS A 137 8.70 -10.75 -15.82
N ARG A 138 7.48 -10.78 -16.36
CA ARG A 138 6.51 -11.87 -16.26
C ARG A 138 6.13 -12.20 -14.81
N PHE A 139 5.94 -11.18 -13.98
CA PHE A 139 5.41 -11.33 -12.62
C PHE A 139 3.91 -11.63 -12.65
N SER A 140 3.54 -12.85 -13.07
CA SER A 140 2.16 -13.24 -13.40
C SER A 140 1.23 -13.32 -12.19
N SER A 141 1.76 -13.41 -10.97
CA SER A 141 0.94 -13.44 -9.76
C SER A 141 0.52 -12.04 -9.28
N ILE A 142 1.12 -10.98 -9.83
CA ILE A 142 0.85 -9.59 -9.45
C ILE A 142 -0.17 -8.98 -10.40
N HIS A 143 -1.30 -8.58 -9.83
CA HIS A 143 -2.38 -7.86 -10.48
C HIS A 143 -2.38 -6.44 -9.95
N PHE A 144 -2.63 -5.47 -10.82
CA PHE A 144 -2.68 -4.07 -10.41
C PHE A 144 -4.14 -3.63 -10.37
N THR A 145 -4.48 -2.83 -9.36
CA THR A 145 -5.71 -2.06 -9.36
C THR A 145 -5.41 -0.61 -9.00
N ARG A 146 -6.28 0.29 -9.43
CA ARG A 146 -6.16 1.72 -9.15
C ARG A 146 -7.14 2.07 -8.04
N LEU A 147 -6.80 3.07 -7.22
CA LEU A 147 -7.69 3.61 -6.19
C LEU A 147 -9.09 3.92 -6.73
N MET A 148 -9.18 4.61 -7.88
CA MET A 148 -10.44 4.96 -8.52
C MET A 148 -11.32 3.74 -8.86
N ASN A 149 -10.73 2.58 -9.18
CA ASN A 149 -11.49 1.37 -9.47
C ASN A 149 -12.09 0.79 -8.18
N LEU A 150 -11.34 0.85 -7.08
CA LEU A 150 -11.81 0.43 -5.76
C LEU A 150 -12.93 1.32 -5.22
N LEU A 151 -12.93 2.60 -5.60
CA LEU A 151 -13.99 3.55 -5.27
C LEU A 151 -15.19 3.48 -6.22
N GLY A 152 -15.18 2.61 -7.23
CA GLY A 152 -16.23 2.54 -8.25
C GLY A 152 -16.31 3.77 -9.16
N LEU A 153 -15.25 4.56 -9.21
CA LEU A 153 -15.14 5.80 -10.00
C LEU A 153 -14.45 5.58 -11.36
N GLY A 154 -13.69 4.49 -11.50
CA GLY A 154 -12.92 4.17 -12.71
C GLY A 154 -13.50 3.00 -13.51
N ASP A 155 -13.09 2.91 -14.78
CA ASP A 155 -13.46 1.84 -15.72
C ASP A 155 -12.34 0.79 -15.85
N GLY A 156 -11.82 0.31 -14.71
CA GLY A 156 -10.77 -0.71 -14.68
C GLY A 156 -9.42 -0.22 -15.22
N GLU A 157 -8.74 -1.06 -16.00
CA GLU A 157 -7.42 -0.76 -16.58
C GLU A 157 -7.50 0.18 -17.81
N LYS A 158 -8.70 0.47 -18.33
CA LYS A 158 -8.92 1.29 -19.54
C LYS A 158 -8.98 2.80 -19.27
N LEU A 159 -8.54 3.24 -18.10
CA LEU A 159 -8.61 4.65 -17.73
C LEU A 159 -7.43 5.43 -18.33
N PHE A 160 -7.75 6.27 -19.32
CA PHE A 160 -6.81 7.17 -19.97
C PHE A 160 -6.26 8.22 -18.99
N LYS A 161 -5.08 8.77 -19.31
CA LYS A 161 -4.40 9.78 -18.48
C LYS A 161 -5.31 10.97 -18.14
N ALA A 162 -6.03 11.51 -19.11
CA ALA A 162 -6.92 12.65 -18.90
C ALA A 162 -8.03 12.35 -17.87
N ASP A 163 -8.66 11.18 -17.95
CA ASP A 163 -9.68 10.77 -16.99
C ASP A 163 -9.10 10.48 -15.61
N TYR A 164 -7.93 9.84 -15.55
CA TYR A 164 -7.21 9.63 -14.29
C TYR A 164 -6.98 10.96 -13.56
N LEU A 165 -6.39 11.95 -14.25
CA LEU A 165 -6.08 13.25 -13.68
C LEU A 165 -7.36 13.98 -13.24
N ARG A 166 -8.42 13.91 -14.05
CA ARG A 166 -9.73 14.51 -13.72
C ARG A 166 -10.37 13.91 -12.48
N LEU A 167 -10.18 12.61 -12.24
CA LEU A 167 -10.79 11.89 -11.11
C LEU A 167 -10.00 12.03 -9.79
N MET A 168 -8.75 12.50 -9.81
CA MET A 168 -7.91 12.59 -8.60
C MET A 168 -8.54 13.39 -7.45
N PRO A 169 -9.07 14.62 -7.65
CA PRO A 169 -9.74 15.35 -6.58
C PRO A 169 -10.95 14.57 -6.03
N THR A 170 -11.79 14.03 -6.92
CA THR A 170 -12.98 13.26 -6.55
C THR A 170 -12.64 11.99 -5.77
N CYS A 171 -11.54 11.30 -6.10
CA CYS A 171 -11.07 10.16 -5.31
C CYS A 171 -10.75 10.56 -3.87
N ARG A 172 -10.03 11.67 -3.67
CA ARG A 172 -9.68 12.16 -2.33
C ARG A 172 -10.90 12.63 -1.55
N GLU A 173 -11.82 13.35 -2.19
CA GLU A 173 -13.09 13.76 -1.58
C GLU A 173 -13.94 12.56 -1.18
N THR A 174 -14.02 11.54 -2.05
CA THR A 174 -14.77 10.31 -1.78
C THR A 174 -14.17 9.56 -0.59
N LEU A 175 -12.84 9.43 -0.53
CA LEU A 175 -12.14 8.84 0.62
C LEU A 175 -12.46 9.57 1.92
N MET A 176 -12.51 10.90 1.89
CA MET A 176 -12.80 11.70 3.08
C MET A 176 -14.30 11.86 3.38
N SER A 177 -15.18 11.25 2.58
CA SER A 177 -16.63 11.27 2.82
C SER A 177 -17.03 10.34 3.96
N SER A 178 -18.22 10.56 4.54
CA SER A 178 -18.76 9.74 5.63
C SER A 178 -18.95 8.26 5.28
N ALA A 179 -18.95 7.91 3.98
CA ALA A 179 -18.98 6.53 3.52
C ALA A 179 -17.72 5.75 3.92
N TYR A 180 -16.56 6.41 3.94
CA TYR A 180 -15.26 5.78 4.19
C TYR A 180 -14.53 6.31 5.43
N PHE A 181 -14.81 7.55 5.85
CA PHE A 181 -14.19 8.21 7.00
C PHE A 181 -15.21 8.52 8.09
N ASP A 182 -14.86 8.27 9.35
CA ASP A 182 -15.64 8.80 10.48
C ASP A 182 -15.32 10.28 10.65
N THR A 183 -16.27 11.14 10.30
CA THR A 183 -16.10 12.60 10.42
C THR A 183 -15.92 13.08 11.86
N LYS A 184 -16.17 12.22 12.86
CA LYS A 184 -15.93 12.50 14.28
C LYS A 184 -14.54 12.08 14.76
N PHE A 185 -13.76 11.42 13.91
CA PHE A 185 -12.42 10.97 14.26
C PHE A 185 -11.51 12.16 14.55
N ASP A 186 -10.94 12.19 15.75
CA ASP A 186 -10.02 13.22 16.22
C ASP A 186 -8.61 12.64 16.31
N ILE A 187 -7.77 13.01 15.35
CA ILE A 187 -6.38 12.57 15.28
C ILE A 187 -5.56 13.04 16.48
N ASP A 188 -5.84 14.22 17.05
CA ASP A 188 -5.09 14.74 18.20
C ASP A 188 -5.44 13.99 19.49
N HIS A 189 -6.68 13.52 19.62
CA HIS A 189 -7.06 12.61 20.68
C HIS A 189 -6.43 11.22 20.48
N GLU A 190 -6.54 10.65 19.28
CA GLU A 190 -6.01 9.33 18.94
C GLU A 190 -4.50 9.23 19.19
N LEU A 191 -3.72 10.23 18.77
CA LEU A 191 -2.27 10.26 18.98
C LEU A 191 -1.86 10.30 20.47
N LYS A 192 -2.76 10.71 21.36
CA LYS A 192 -2.54 10.69 22.82
C LYS A 192 -2.94 9.38 23.46
N THR A 193 -3.93 8.69 22.92
CA THR A 193 -4.56 7.52 23.55
C THR A 193 -4.15 6.19 22.94
N ASN A 194 -3.68 6.17 21.69
CA ASN A 194 -3.29 4.96 20.97
C ASN A 194 -1.78 4.94 20.66
N PRO A 195 -0.99 4.10 21.35
CA PRO A 195 0.44 3.95 21.10
C PRO A 195 0.81 3.50 19.69
N ASP A 196 0.00 2.64 19.06
CA ASP A 196 0.29 2.10 17.71
C ASP A 196 0.12 3.20 16.64
N THR A 197 -0.94 4.01 16.78
CA THR A 197 -1.15 5.18 15.92
C THR A 197 -0.02 6.20 16.13
N LYS A 198 0.47 6.36 17.36
CA LYS A 198 1.60 7.25 17.65
C LYS A 198 2.91 6.76 17.02
N ILE A 199 3.22 5.47 17.05
CA ILE A 199 4.39 4.88 16.38
C ILE A 199 4.30 5.12 14.86
N THR A 200 3.10 4.94 14.30
CA THR A 200 2.84 5.19 12.88
C THR A 200 3.06 6.67 12.54
N PHE A 201 2.58 7.59 13.38
CA PHE A 201 2.83 9.02 13.24
C PHE A 201 4.30 9.37 13.26
N ASP A 202 5.05 8.89 14.25
CA ASP A 202 6.48 9.20 14.37
C ASP A 202 7.25 8.68 13.15
N SER A 203 6.86 7.52 12.63
CA SER A 203 7.36 6.96 11.39
C SER A 203 7.09 7.83 10.16
N TYR A 204 5.88 8.39 10.02
CA TYR A 204 5.56 9.32 8.94
C TYR A 204 6.28 10.66 9.13
N PHE A 205 6.26 11.22 10.32
CA PHE A 205 6.92 12.48 10.65
C PHE A 205 8.41 12.41 10.29
N SER A 206 9.10 11.35 10.71
CA SER A 206 10.52 11.12 10.40
C SER A 206 10.77 11.10 8.88
N ARG A 207 10.03 10.28 8.12
CA ARG A 207 10.21 10.16 6.66
C ARG A 207 9.89 11.46 5.92
N ILE A 208 8.77 12.10 6.26
CA ILE A 208 8.35 13.36 5.63
C ILE A 208 9.32 14.48 5.99
N SER A 209 9.88 14.50 7.21
CA SER A 209 10.85 15.53 7.59
C SER A 209 12.10 15.54 6.71
N GLU A 210 12.53 14.37 6.23
CA GLU A 210 13.67 14.22 5.32
C GLU A 210 13.31 14.60 3.87
N ASP A 211 12.06 14.36 3.45
CA ASP A 211 11.66 14.43 2.05
C ASP A 211 10.94 15.74 1.68
N LEU A 212 10.25 16.39 2.62
CA LEU A 212 9.40 17.55 2.35
C LEU A 212 10.18 18.73 1.74
N ARG A 213 11.45 18.92 2.12
CA ARG A 213 12.32 19.97 1.53
C ARG A 213 12.53 19.84 0.02
N TRP A 214 12.29 18.64 -0.53
CA TRP A 214 12.40 18.30 -1.95
C TRP A 214 11.05 18.39 -2.69
N SER A 215 9.96 18.65 -1.97
CA SER A 215 8.62 18.81 -2.52
C SER A 215 8.56 19.99 -3.49
N LYS A 216 8.02 19.75 -4.69
CA LYS A 216 7.78 20.80 -5.68
C LYS A 216 6.56 21.60 -5.25
N GLY A 217 6.78 22.83 -4.79
CA GLY A 217 5.71 23.75 -4.35
C GLY A 217 5.70 24.06 -2.85
N LEU A 218 6.67 23.57 -2.08
CA LEU A 218 6.86 24.03 -0.70
C LEU A 218 7.25 25.52 -0.70
N ASP A 219 6.57 26.32 0.13
CA ASP A 219 6.87 27.74 0.32
C ASP A 219 8.33 27.90 0.79
N PRO A 220 9.16 28.72 0.11
CA PRO A 220 10.54 29.01 0.54
C PRO A 220 10.64 29.45 2.00
N VAL A 221 9.66 30.20 2.52
CA VAL A 221 9.63 30.67 3.91
C VAL A 221 9.50 29.49 4.88
N ILE A 222 8.62 28.53 4.57
CA ILE A 222 8.47 27.31 5.38
C ILE A 222 9.75 26.45 5.30
N LYS A 223 10.42 26.45 4.14
CA LYS A 223 11.64 25.67 3.93
C LYS A 223 12.84 26.19 4.75
N GLU A 224 12.92 27.50 4.97
CA GLU A 224 14.04 28.14 5.68
C GLU A 224 13.82 28.22 7.21
N ASP A 225 12.57 28.24 7.67
CA ASP A 225 12.25 28.31 9.11
C ASP A 225 11.99 26.92 9.70
N GLN A 226 12.85 26.51 10.65
CA GLN A 226 12.78 25.18 11.27
C GLN A 226 11.47 24.91 12.03
N VAL A 227 10.88 25.95 12.65
CA VAL A 227 9.63 25.82 13.42
C VAL A 227 8.45 25.67 12.48
N LEU A 228 8.38 26.49 11.43
CA LEU A 228 7.35 26.39 10.39
C LEU A 228 7.46 25.06 9.64
N TYR A 229 8.68 24.62 9.32
CA TYR A 229 8.91 23.33 8.68
C TYR A 229 8.40 22.16 9.54
N ALA A 230 8.77 22.10 10.82
CA ALA A 230 8.32 21.05 11.72
C ALA A 230 6.79 21.04 11.91
N ALA A 231 6.17 22.24 11.96
CA ALA A 231 4.72 22.37 12.01
C ALA A 231 4.05 21.84 10.73
N GLU A 232 4.61 22.12 9.56
CA GLU A 232 4.09 21.64 8.29
C GLU A 232 4.25 20.12 8.14
N VAL A 233 5.41 19.56 8.49
CA VAL A 233 5.62 18.10 8.56
C VAL A 233 4.59 17.43 9.47
N SER A 234 4.33 18.01 10.64
CA SER A 234 3.33 17.50 11.60
C SER A 234 1.92 17.53 10.99
N ARG A 235 1.53 18.64 10.38
CA ARG A 235 0.22 18.80 9.70
C ARG A 235 0.04 17.75 8.60
N MET A 236 1.07 17.53 7.80
CA MET A 236 1.06 16.55 6.72
C MET A 236 0.98 15.11 7.24
N ALA A 237 1.79 14.76 8.24
CA ALA A 237 1.76 13.44 8.87
C ALA A 237 0.38 13.11 9.46
N LYS A 238 -0.27 14.06 10.14
CA LYS A 238 -1.66 13.90 10.63
C LYS A 238 -2.64 13.67 9.47
N THR A 239 -2.50 14.43 8.39
CA THR A 239 -3.36 14.27 7.20
C THR A 239 -3.16 12.90 6.54
N MET A 240 -1.92 12.42 6.46
CA MET A 240 -1.62 11.07 5.95
C MET A 240 -2.24 9.99 6.82
N ILE A 241 -2.20 10.10 8.16
CA ILE A 241 -2.86 9.12 9.03
C ILE A 241 -4.36 9.12 8.83
N ASN A 242 -5.00 10.30 8.77
CA ASN A 242 -6.43 10.39 8.49
C ASN A 242 -6.78 9.63 7.20
N ARG A 243 -6.01 9.85 6.13
CA ARG A 243 -6.22 9.15 4.85
C ARG A 243 -5.84 7.66 4.90
N LEU A 244 -4.87 7.25 5.71
CA LEU A 244 -4.50 5.85 5.93
C LEU A 244 -5.60 5.06 6.63
N ILE A 245 -6.19 5.62 7.69
CA ILE A 245 -7.27 4.98 8.46
C ILE A 245 -8.46 4.65 7.54
N VAL A 246 -8.80 5.58 6.65
CA VAL A 246 -9.80 5.38 5.59
C VAL A 246 -9.42 4.24 4.64
N SER A 247 -8.17 4.28 4.15
CA SER A 247 -7.66 3.35 3.13
C SER A 247 -7.47 1.92 3.66
N GLY A 248 -7.13 1.76 4.94
CA GLY A 248 -6.88 0.47 5.57
C GLY A 248 -8.14 -0.26 6.06
N LEU A 249 -9.13 0.45 6.62
CA LEU A 249 -10.25 -0.19 7.32
C LEU A 249 -11.48 -0.50 6.43
N ARG A 250 -11.69 0.24 5.34
CA ARG A 250 -12.91 0.09 4.51
C ARG A 250 -12.68 -0.20 3.04
N MET A 251 -11.52 0.19 2.50
CA MET A 251 -11.18 -0.02 1.10
C MET A 251 -10.75 -1.45 0.77
N ILE A 252 -10.14 -2.17 1.72
CA ILE A 252 -9.65 -3.55 1.55
C ILE A 252 -10.78 -4.58 1.75
N ARG A 253 -12.02 -4.22 1.39
CA ARG A 253 -13.06 -5.20 1.06
C ARG A 253 -13.03 -5.41 -0.44
N VAL A 254 -11.94 -6.00 -0.93
CA VAL A 254 -11.87 -6.43 -2.32
C VAL A 254 -12.87 -7.58 -2.47
N PRO A 255 -13.92 -7.46 -3.30
CA PRO A 255 -14.80 -8.58 -3.55
C PRO A 255 -13.97 -9.75 -4.10
N ASN A 256 -14.28 -10.98 -3.69
CA ASN A 256 -13.58 -12.21 -4.13
C ASN A 256 -13.59 -12.40 -5.67
N SER A 257 -14.26 -11.53 -6.43
CA SER A 257 -14.52 -11.60 -7.87
C SER A 257 -13.69 -10.66 -8.75
N LEU A 258 -12.69 -9.95 -8.22
CA LEU A 258 -11.70 -9.22 -9.05
C LEU A 258 -10.57 -10.16 -9.48
#